data_AF-A0A7U2I626-F1
#
_entry.id   AF-A0A7U2I626-F1
#
_cell.length_a   1.000
_cell.length_b   1.000
_cell.length_c   1.000
_cell.angle_alpha   90.00
_cell.angle_beta   90.00
_cell.angle_gamma   90.00
#
_symmetry.space_group_name_H-M   'P 1'
#
loop_
_entity.id
_entity.type
_entity.pdbx_description
1 polymer ?
#
loop_
_entity_poly.entity_id
_entity_poly.type
_entity_poly.pdbx_seq_one_letter_code
_entity_poly.pdbx_strand_id
1 'polypeptide(L)'
;MAPPYTTGKTYFTNDAKAWKATRPPAWTTAQMNTTFDTIWSGDAALRNYYNTLAVARPPTLPGFPAHMPALPQHPYLAIDRTAAIANRVVPPQRNAAGLVVAPALLGPGVAPVPAPVAPVIAPVAATAAPVAVTVPVTGAGGALLVTGGAGVGNPPGAVATPTPAYVYPFSFWPPQPWHPEPQGDRSLQYIMEELKTNNEKRSQWLITKPFMWPVTDEHNWENARRFGFGANGCVGLWCRIDANGNIDKRTVIKETRFTRSSWRDPLQWRQVQNANLPMEVQIHKIIDSHRPDNSLEGYNNLVKHDGYRLMMRQQRFRLYLEYYEGGNLDDAVRAYRRTGKHPLGPGNIPEYYLWRVFGNLIAACQILHLGQVDPAEGKRADWRPITHLDIKLNNIFLELGEHKSQIPEFVLADYGLSMFPLRQARDAQGGVQGHADFVSDNPIEYLVELDGYEFYAPEHIRTRHEPPDPLNQKTDIWQIGAVILELMMNGQEGADWGPKISRNGEIFPLCNFDTGRLEEGPNPWPPGTFPTVGHYSLQLRRIIMRCLNYSPDNRPTLVWLKSQINAWITANPPAKLKTPVSSGRDREFRMNQPMPSRQHRGR
;
A
#
# COMPACT_ATOMS: atom_id res chain seq x y z
N MET A 1 3.99 17.09 13.54
CA MET A 1 2.76 17.79 13.07
C MET A 1 3.12 19.27 13.09
N ALA A 2 2.73 20.06 12.09
CA ALA A 2 2.98 21.51 12.10
C ALA A 2 1.63 22.22 12.28
N PRO A 3 1.59 23.32 13.06
CA PRO A 3 0.39 24.15 13.20
C PRO A 3 -0.07 24.71 11.83
N PRO A 4 -1.34 25.14 11.68
CA PRO A 4 -2.31 25.37 12.75
C PRO A 4 -3.20 24.17 13.08
N TYR A 5 -3.23 23.77 14.35
CA TYR A 5 -4.13 22.70 14.83
C TYR A 5 -5.55 23.21 15.05
N THR A 6 -6.51 22.29 15.03
CA THR A 6 -7.94 22.60 15.24
C THR A 6 -8.38 22.53 16.71
N THR A 7 -7.56 22.01 17.63
CA THR A 7 -7.90 21.87 19.05
C THR A 7 -6.77 22.35 19.96
N GLY A 8 -7.12 22.98 21.08
CA GLY A 8 -6.15 23.46 22.07
C GLY A 8 -5.30 22.34 22.66
N LYS A 9 -5.91 21.16 22.89
CA LYS A 9 -5.19 19.97 23.37
C LYS A 9 -4.03 19.60 22.45
N THR A 10 -4.21 19.76 21.14
CA THR A 10 -3.17 19.44 20.15
C THR A 10 -2.03 20.45 20.19
N TYR A 11 -2.31 21.75 20.35
CA TYR A 11 -1.26 22.75 20.58
C TYR A 11 -0.46 22.42 21.83
N PHE A 12 -1.14 22.26 22.97
CA PHE A 12 -0.49 21.90 24.23
C PHE A 12 0.37 20.65 24.11
N THR A 13 -0.16 19.57 23.52
CA THR A 13 0.58 18.31 23.37
C THR A 13 1.87 18.49 22.56
N ASN A 14 1.86 19.33 21.51
CA ASN A 14 3.04 19.55 20.70
C ASN A 14 4.04 20.48 21.39
N ASP A 15 3.59 21.52 22.10
CA ASP A 15 4.45 22.36 22.95
C ASP A 15 5.12 21.54 24.05
N ALA A 16 4.35 20.67 24.72
CA ALA A 16 4.85 19.79 25.76
C ALA A 16 5.89 18.79 25.23
N LYS A 17 5.68 18.25 24.02
CA LYS A 17 6.67 17.39 23.35
C LYS A 17 7.94 18.16 22.98
N ALA A 18 7.82 19.35 22.41
CA ALA A 18 8.97 20.19 22.05
C ALA A 18 9.80 20.57 23.29
N TRP A 19 9.14 20.94 24.39
CA TRP A 19 9.80 21.25 25.65
C TRP A 19 10.51 20.03 26.25
N LYS A 20 9.88 18.85 26.20
CA LYS A 20 10.43 17.62 26.78
C LYS A 20 11.59 17.05 25.97
N ALA A 21 11.55 17.16 24.65
CA ALA A 21 12.61 16.66 23.75
C ALA A 21 13.98 17.30 24.02
N THR A 22 14.00 18.51 24.60
CA THR A 22 15.23 19.25 24.88
C THR A 22 15.72 19.12 26.33
N ARG A 23 15.06 18.33 27.19
CA ARG A 23 15.34 18.27 28.64
C ARG A 23 15.36 16.83 29.17
N PRO A 24 16.45 16.35 29.80
CA PRO A 24 16.48 15.04 30.47
C PRO A 24 15.71 15.05 31.81
N PRO A 25 15.38 13.87 32.38
CA PRO A 25 15.51 12.52 31.83
C PRO A 25 14.44 12.21 30.76
N ALA A 26 14.72 11.33 29.81
CA ALA A 26 13.72 10.92 28.82
C ALA A 26 12.52 10.24 29.48
N TRP A 27 11.31 10.52 28.99
CA TRP A 27 10.07 9.88 29.44
C TRP A 27 9.61 8.90 28.37
N THR A 28 9.01 7.78 28.79
CA THR A 28 8.32 6.88 27.86
C THR A 28 7.08 7.55 27.27
N THR A 29 6.61 7.07 26.13
CA THR A 29 5.37 7.57 25.51
C THR A 29 4.17 7.49 26.47
N ALA A 30 4.08 6.41 27.26
CA ALA A 30 3.03 6.24 28.27
C ALA A 30 3.12 7.31 29.38
N GLN A 31 4.33 7.61 29.86
CA GLN A 31 4.56 8.66 30.87
C GLN A 31 4.21 10.05 30.34
N MET A 32 4.60 10.35 29.09
CA MET A 32 4.23 11.61 28.42
C MET A 32 2.71 11.75 28.31
N ASN A 33 2.03 10.74 27.75
CA ASN A 33 0.58 10.78 27.57
C ASN A 33 -0.16 10.93 28.90
N THR A 34 0.24 10.16 29.91
CA THR A 34 -0.36 10.22 31.26
C THR A 34 -0.18 11.60 31.88
N THR A 35 1.02 12.16 31.79
CA THR A 35 1.36 13.48 32.35
C THR A 35 0.63 14.60 31.63
N PHE A 36 0.62 14.58 30.29
CA PHE A 36 -0.07 15.60 29.50
C PHE A 36 -1.58 15.55 29.73
N ASP A 37 -2.19 14.37 29.79
CA ASP A 37 -3.61 14.23 30.11
C ASP A 37 -3.94 14.72 31.52
N THR A 38 -3.06 14.45 32.50
CA THR A 38 -3.23 14.92 33.89
C THR A 38 -3.24 16.44 33.95
N ILE A 39 -2.25 17.10 33.35
CA ILE A 39 -2.16 18.57 33.28
C ILE A 39 -3.35 19.14 32.51
N TRP A 40 -3.63 18.61 31.32
CA TRP A 40 -4.73 19.06 30.49
C TRP A 40 -6.07 18.93 31.22
N SER A 41 -6.28 17.91 32.03
CA SER A 41 -7.55 17.71 32.76
C SER A 41 -7.64 18.52 34.06
N GLY A 42 -6.51 18.76 34.71
CA GLY A 42 -6.43 19.47 35.99
C GLY A 42 -6.24 20.98 35.91
N ASP A 43 -5.67 21.53 34.84
CA ASP A 43 -5.39 22.97 34.72
C ASP A 43 -6.37 23.68 33.77
N ALA A 44 -7.34 24.39 34.35
CA ALA A 44 -8.33 25.16 33.59
C ALA A 44 -7.73 26.36 32.85
N ALA A 45 -6.76 27.06 33.45
CA ALA A 45 -6.13 28.24 32.84
C ALA A 45 -5.31 27.85 31.61
N LEU A 46 -4.57 26.74 31.69
CA LEU A 46 -3.82 26.18 30.56
C LEU A 46 -4.76 25.75 29.42
N ARG A 47 -5.85 25.05 29.72
CA ARG A 47 -6.84 24.67 28.70
C ARG A 47 -7.40 25.89 27.98
N ASN A 48 -7.78 26.92 28.73
CA ASN A 48 -8.34 28.15 28.17
C ASN A 48 -7.33 28.86 27.26
N TYR A 49 -6.08 29.01 27.71
CA TYR A 49 -5.00 29.58 26.90
C TYR A 49 -4.87 28.89 25.53
N TYR A 50 -4.76 27.56 25.52
CA TYR A 50 -4.60 26.82 24.27
C TYR A 50 -5.88 26.73 23.42
N ASN A 51 -7.06 26.74 24.03
CA ASN A 51 -8.32 26.77 23.29
C ASN A 51 -8.53 28.11 22.58
N THR A 52 -8.16 29.23 23.19
CA THR A 52 -8.18 30.55 22.54
C THR A 52 -7.20 30.58 21.35
N LEU A 53 -6.01 30.02 21.51
CA LEU A 53 -5.02 29.93 20.42
C LEU A 53 -5.47 28.98 19.31
N ALA A 54 -6.22 27.92 19.62
CA ALA A 54 -6.79 27.06 18.59
C ALA A 54 -7.81 27.77 17.70
N VAL A 55 -8.52 28.78 18.22
CA VAL A 55 -9.38 29.67 17.42
C VAL A 55 -8.54 30.60 16.56
N ALA A 56 -7.48 31.19 17.13
CA ALA A 56 -6.59 32.14 16.43
C ALA A 56 -5.68 31.49 15.37
N ARG A 57 -5.45 30.17 15.47
CA ARG A 57 -4.67 29.37 14.52
C ARG A 57 -3.25 29.92 14.26
N PRO A 58 -2.42 30.13 15.31
CA PRO A 58 -1.07 30.64 15.12
C PRO A 58 -0.24 29.72 14.21
N PRO A 59 0.63 30.28 13.35
CA PRO A 59 1.44 29.52 12.39
C PRO A 59 2.64 28.81 13.05
N THR A 60 2.88 29.05 14.34
CA THR A 60 3.96 28.45 15.13
C THR A 60 3.42 27.93 16.46
N LEU A 61 4.23 27.13 17.15
CA LEU A 61 3.89 26.70 18.50
C LEU A 61 3.94 27.91 19.46
N PRO A 62 2.88 28.17 20.22
CA PRO A 62 2.75 29.36 21.05
C PRO A 62 3.57 29.30 22.35
N GLY A 63 4.05 28.12 22.76
CA GLY A 63 4.75 27.94 24.02
C GLY A 63 3.81 27.93 25.23
N PHE A 64 4.38 27.68 26.41
CA PHE A 64 3.61 27.56 27.65
C PHE A 64 3.10 28.92 28.19
N PRO A 65 1.92 28.93 28.84
CA PRO A 65 1.41 30.13 29.49
C PRO A 65 2.27 30.50 30.73
N ALA A 66 2.24 31.78 31.10
CA ALA A 66 3.09 32.33 32.17
C ALA A 66 2.91 31.65 33.54
N HIS A 67 1.70 31.17 33.86
CA HIS A 67 1.42 30.49 35.13
C HIS A 67 1.94 29.05 35.19
N MET A 68 2.33 28.48 34.05
CA MET A 68 2.88 27.13 33.95
C MET A 68 4.05 27.09 32.97
N PRO A 69 5.20 27.72 33.28
CA PRO A 69 6.31 27.88 32.34
C PRO A 69 7.06 26.57 32.02
N ALA A 70 6.78 25.49 32.75
CA ALA A 70 7.47 24.21 32.63
C ALA A 70 6.57 23.02 32.98
N LEU A 71 6.93 21.84 32.45
CA LEU A 71 6.37 20.56 32.88
C LEU A 71 6.99 20.11 34.23
N PRO A 72 6.32 19.24 35.00
CA PRO A 72 6.90 18.66 36.21
C PRO A 72 8.19 17.89 35.90
N GLN A 73 9.10 17.82 36.87
CA GLN A 73 10.39 17.13 36.73
C GLN A 73 10.21 15.61 36.58
N HIS A 74 9.23 15.04 37.28
CA HIS A 74 8.86 13.62 37.22
C HIS A 74 7.45 13.45 36.65
N PRO A 75 7.19 12.39 35.86
CA PRO A 75 5.89 12.17 35.24
C PRO A 75 4.82 11.83 36.28
N TYR A 76 3.58 12.21 35.98
CA TYR A 76 2.41 11.77 36.76
C TYR A 76 2.08 10.29 36.49
N LEU A 77 1.46 9.65 37.47
CA LEU A 77 0.99 8.26 37.40
C LEU A 77 -0.47 8.20 36.95
N ALA A 78 -0.94 7.01 36.57
CA ALA A 78 -2.33 6.81 36.15
C ALA A 78 -3.36 7.24 37.23
N ILE A 79 -3.02 7.06 38.51
CA ILE A 79 -3.87 7.50 39.63
C ILE A 79 -4.05 9.02 39.68
N ASP A 80 -3.01 9.78 39.30
CA ASP A 80 -3.07 11.24 39.26
C ASP A 80 -3.95 11.72 38.11
N ARG A 81 -3.87 11.05 36.96
CA ARG A 81 -4.74 11.33 35.82
C ARG A 81 -6.21 11.15 36.21
N THR A 82 -6.53 10.06 36.90
CA THR A 82 -7.89 9.80 37.40
C THR A 82 -8.33 10.88 38.40
N ALA A 83 -7.46 11.25 39.34
CA ALA A 83 -7.74 12.33 40.30
C ALA A 83 -7.93 13.70 39.63
N ALA A 84 -7.13 14.03 38.62
CA ALA A 84 -7.22 15.28 37.86
C ALA A 84 -8.51 15.37 37.04
N ILE A 85 -8.96 14.25 36.46
CA ILE A 85 -10.24 14.17 35.74
C ILE A 85 -11.42 14.36 36.71
N ALA A 86 -11.39 13.68 37.85
CA ALA A 86 -12.45 13.74 38.85
C ALA A 86 -12.56 15.12 39.51
N ASN A 87 -11.43 15.67 39.96
CA ASN A 87 -11.41 16.88 40.77
C ASN A 87 -11.19 18.17 39.96
N ARG A 88 -10.82 18.05 38.68
CA ARG A 88 -10.49 19.20 37.80
C ARG A 88 -9.41 20.12 38.37
N VAL A 89 -8.49 19.55 39.14
CA VAL A 89 -7.33 20.23 39.74
C VAL A 89 -6.08 19.39 39.44
N VAL A 90 -4.95 20.04 39.17
CA VAL A 90 -3.66 19.35 38.98
C VAL A 90 -3.19 18.77 40.31
N PRO A 91 -2.96 17.45 40.42
CA PRO A 91 -2.43 16.83 41.63
C PRO A 91 -1.02 17.35 41.98
N PRO A 92 -0.57 17.26 43.24
CA PRO A 92 0.77 17.71 43.60
C PRO A 92 1.85 16.89 42.89
N GLN A 93 3.01 17.51 42.62
CA GLN A 93 4.10 16.88 41.88
C GLN A 93 4.67 15.66 42.62
N ARG A 94 5.41 14.81 41.89
CA ARG A 94 6.07 13.62 42.46
C ARG A 94 7.59 13.75 42.46
N ASN A 95 8.25 13.05 43.39
CA ASN A 95 9.70 12.87 43.37
C ASN A 95 10.09 11.67 42.50
N ALA A 96 11.40 11.39 42.39
CA ALA A 96 11.93 10.28 41.60
C ALA A 96 11.41 8.90 42.02
N ALA A 97 11.03 8.73 43.30
CA ALA A 97 10.44 7.49 43.83
C ALA A 97 8.93 7.40 43.57
N GLY A 98 8.34 8.39 42.87
CA GLY A 98 6.91 8.43 42.60
C GLY A 98 6.07 8.79 43.82
N LEU A 99 6.64 9.39 44.88
CA LEU A 99 5.89 9.87 46.05
C LEU A 99 5.45 11.33 45.85
N VAL A 100 4.27 11.68 46.35
CA VAL A 100 3.73 13.05 46.29
C VAL A 100 4.62 13.99 47.10
N VAL A 101 5.04 15.08 46.49
CA VAL A 101 5.83 16.14 47.12
C VAL A 101 4.87 17.27 47.46
N ALA A 102 4.79 17.62 48.75
CA ALA A 102 4.05 18.79 49.17
C ALA A 102 4.69 20.05 48.56
N PRO A 103 3.90 21.07 48.16
CA PRO A 103 4.47 22.35 47.75
C PRO A 103 5.31 22.92 48.90
N ALA A 104 6.59 23.23 48.66
CA ALA A 104 7.37 23.98 49.62
C ALA A 104 6.67 25.32 49.88
N LEU A 105 6.32 25.58 51.15
CA LEU A 105 5.83 26.88 51.60
C LEU A 105 6.85 27.95 51.19
N LEU A 106 6.35 28.97 50.51
CA LEU A 106 7.08 30.17 50.11
C LEU A 106 7.82 30.79 51.32
N GLY A 107 9.14 30.96 51.19
CA GLY A 107 9.97 31.82 52.03
C GLY A 107 10.53 32.98 51.19
N PRO A 108 10.68 34.20 51.75
CA PRO A 108 10.63 35.44 51.00
C PRO A 108 11.97 35.82 50.35
N GLY A 109 11.88 36.52 49.20
CA GLY A 109 12.84 37.54 48.81
C GLY A 109 13.91 37.12 47.80
N VAL A 110 13.61 37.25 46.51
CA VAL A 110 14.52 37.91 45.55
C VAL A 110 13.68 38.80 44.65
N ALA A 111 14.01 40.09 44.61
CA ALA A 111 13.31 41.17 43.90
C ALA A 111 13.24 40.94 42.37
N PRO A 112 12.24 41.53 41.67
CA PRO A 112 12.07 41.37 40.24
C PRO A 112 13.14 42.14 39.46
N VAL A 113 13.81 41.46 38.52
CA VAL A 113 14.61 42.10 37.47
C VAL A 113 13.66 42.68 36.42
N PRO A 114 13.84 43.93 35.93
CA PRO A 114 12.87 44.57 35.03
C PRO A 114 12.88 43.95 33.64
N ALA A 115 11.71 43.92 33.01
CA ALA A 115 11.50 43.43 31.65
C ALA A 115 12.19 44.32 30.58
N PRO A 116 12.75 43.74 29.49
CA PRO A 116 13.12 44.52 28.31
C PRO A 116 11.86 44.93 27.54
N VAL A 117 11.81 46.22 27.23
CA VAL A 117 10.74 46.94 26.53
C VAL A 117 10.54 46.41 25.10
N ALA A 118 9.28 46.19 24.71
CA ALA A 118 8.90 45.89 23.33
C ALA A 118 9.01 47.14 22.43
N PRO A 119 9.55 47.05 21.21
CA PRO A 119 9.42 48.13 20.25
C PRO A 119 8.02 48.13 19.60
N VAL A 120 7.42 49.30 19.70
CA VAL A 120 6.13 49.73 19.15
C VAL A 120 6.13 49.67 17.62
N ILE A 121 5.04 49.15 17.05
CA ILE A 121 4.70 49.26 15.61
C ILE A 121 3.96 50.59 15.38
N ALA A 122 4.28 51.30 14.30
CA ALA A 122 3.36 51.96 13.35
C ALA A 122 4.08 53.04 12.49
N PRO A 123 3.51 53.55 11.37
CA PRO A 123 2.84 52.85 10.25
C PRO A 123 3.18 53.46 8.85
N VAL A 124 2.46 52.98 7.82
CA VAL A 124 2.07 53.60 6.52
C VAL A 124 2.98 53.50 5.29
N ALA A 125 2.38 52.97 4.21
CA ALA A 125 2.09 53.65 2.92
C ALA A 125 2.54 52.88 1.66
N ALA A 126 1.55 52.65 0.79
CA ALA A 126 1.69 52.13 -0.55
C ALA A 126 2.32 53.18 -1.50
N THR A 127 3.06 52.74 -2.53
CA THR A 127 2.93 53.21 -3.93
C THR A 127 3.91 52.51 -4.88
N ALA A 128 3.38 52.23 -6.08
CA ALA A 128 4.00 52.21 -7.41
C ALA A 128 5.04 51.14 -7.82
N ALA A 129 4.92 50.74 -9.10
CA ALA A 129 5.59 49.65 -9.79
C ALA A 129 6.78 50.16 -10.68
N PRO A 130 7.25 49.47 -11.74
CA PRO A 130 8.55 48.77 -11.76
C PRO A 130 9.52 49.28 -12.84
N VAL A 131 10.85 49.15 -12.68
CA VAL A 131 11.79 49.26 -13.84
C VAL A 131 13.02 48.36 -13.72
N ALA A 132 13.31 47.77 -14.88
CA ALA A 132 14.39 46.92 -15.37
C ALA A 132 15.82 47.04 -14.78
N VAL A 133 16.51 45.89 -14.78
CA VAL A 133 17.97 45.77 -14.61
C VAL A 133 18.60 45.37 -15.94
N THR A 134 19.46 46.24 -16.47
CA THR A 134 20.37 46.00 -17.59
C THR A 134 21.71 45.44 -17.12
N VAL A 135 22.21 44.45 -17.85
CA VAL A 135 23.54 43.83 -17.74
C VAL A 135 24.62 44.77 -18.33
N PRO A 136 25.89 44.64 -17.89
CA PRO A 136 26.96 44.65 -18.87
C PRO A 136 27.98 43.50 -18.70
N VAL A 137 28.44 43.05 -19.86
CA VAL A 137 29.52 42.08 -20.13
C VAL A 137 30.77 42.85 -20.54
N THR A 138 31.94 42.49 -20.00
CA THR A 138 33.31 42.63 -20.59
C THR A 138 34.25 41.81 -19.68
N GLY A 139 35.25 41.02 -20.09
CA GLY A 139 35.91 40.80 -21.37
C GLY A 139 37.42 40.58 -21.13
N ALA A 140 37.91 39.36 -21.40
CA ALA A 140 39.24 38.95 -21.90
C ALA A 140 40.58 39.14 -21.11
N GLY A 141 41.33 38.03 -20.97
CA GLY A 141 42.66 37.87 -21.61
C GLY A 141 43.91 37.65 -20.74
N GLY A 142 44.65 36.55 -20.98
CA GLY A 142 46.14 36.59 -21.04
C GLY A 142 47.02 35.65 -20.15
N ALA A 143 47.32 34.45 -20.68
CA ALA A 143 48.57 33.64 -20.67
C ALA A 143 49.65 33.66 -19.55
N LEU A 144 49.87 32.45 -18.98
CA LEU A 144 51.08 31.59 -18.91
C LEU A 144 52.46 32.12 -18.42
N LEU A 145 52.98 31.56 -17.32
CA LEU A 145 54.38 31.06 -17.22
C LEU A 145 54.58 30.09 -16.04
N VAL A 146 55.28 28.98 -16.33
CA VAL A 146 55.64 27.89 -15.43
C VAL A 146 57.02 28.16 -14.82
N THR A 147 57.17 27.99 -13.49
CA THR A 147 58.40 27.46 -12.87
C THR A 147 58.02 26.68 -11.60
N GLY A 148 58.67 25.53 -11.39
CA GLY A 148 58.31 24.52 -10.41
C GLY A 148 58.80 24.79 -8.99
N GLY A 149 58.19 24.06 -8.05
CA GLY A 149 58.62 23.98 -6.65
C GLY A 149 57.68 23.04 -5.88
N ALA A 150 58.20 21.87 -5.51
CA ALA A 150 57.49 20.83 -4.77
C ALA A 150 57.05 21.30 -3.37
N GLY A 151 55.84 20.90 -2.95
CA GLY A 151 55.39 21.11 -1.56
C GLY A 151 53.91 20.82 -1.32
N VAL A 152 53.62 19.55 -0.99
CA VAL A 152 52.50 19.08 -0.14
C VAL A 152 51.10 19.67 -0.43
N GLY A 153 50.41 19.09 -1.42
CA GLY A 153 49.01 19.39 -1.72
C GLY A 153 48.04 18.56 -0.89
N ASN A 154 47.30 19.21 0.01
CA ASN A 154 45.96 18.76 0.41
C ASN A 154 45.03 18.82 -0.82
N PRO A 155 44.21 17.79 -1.12
CA PRO A 155 43.28 17.88 -2.22
C PRO A 155 42.19 18.93 -1.94
N PRO A 156 41.78 19.69 -2.97
CA PRO A 156 40.86 20.81 -2.85
C PRO A 156 39.46 20.34 -2.46
N GLY A 157 38.80 21.17 -1.65
CA GLY A 157 37.43 20.96 -1.20
C GLY A 157 36.52 20.57 -2.35
N ALA A 158 35.97 19.36 -2.26
CA ALA A 158 34.77 19.02 -2.98
C ALA A 158 33.75 20.10 -2.65
N VAL A 159 33.38 20.89 -3.66
CA VAL A 159 32.14 21.66 -3.61
C VAL A 159 31.07 20.60 -3.42
N ALA A 160 30.66 20.40 -2.17
CA ALA A 160 29.48 19.65 -1.86
C ALA A 160 28.38 20.34 -2.65
N THR A 161 27.91 19.68 -3.71
CA THR A 161 26.61 19.98 -4.28
C THR A 161 25.67 20.07 -3.08
N PRO A 162 24.94 21.19 -2.89
CA PRO A 162 24.04 21.29 -1.76
C PRO A 162 23.12 20.10 -1.85
N THR A 163 23.29 19.16 -0.92
CA THR A 163 22.37 18.06 -0.74
C THR A 163 21.02 18.75 -0.63
N PRO A 164 20.05 18.50 -1.52
CA PRO A 164 18.77 19.18 -1.44
C PRO A 164 18.30 19.00 0.00
N ALA A 165 18.16 20.12 0.71
CA ALA A 165 17.77 20.11 2.11
C ALA A 165 16.52 19.24 2.16
N TYR A 166 16.60 18.09 2.84
CA TYR A 166 15.43 17.29 3.08
C TYR A 166 14.50 18.18 3.90
N VAL A 167 13.56 18.83 3.21
CA VAL A 167 12.51 19.64 3.84
C VAL A 167 11.57 18.64 4.48
N TYR A 168 12.02 18.14 5.63
CA TYR A 168 11.24 17.35 6.55
C TYR A 168 10.07 18.23 7.00
N PRO A 169 8.82 17.73 6.98
CA PRO A 169 8.44 16.32 7.09
C PRO A 169 7.85 15.64 5.85
N PHE A 170 7.83 16.26 4.66
CA PHE A 170 6.95 15.80 3.55
C PHE A 170 7.62 15.76 2.16
N SER A 171 8.95 15.70 2.06
CA SER A 171 9.67 15.67 0.78
C SER A 171 9.36 14.45 -0.12
N PHE A 172 8.69 13.43 0.41
CA PHE A 172 8.27 12.23 -0.33
C PHE A 172 6.89 12.37 -0.99
N TRP A 173 6.17 13.47 -0.77
CA TRP A 173 4.96 13.78 -1.55
C TRP A 173 5.31 14.40 -2.90
N PRO A 174 4.42 14.33 -3.90
CA PRO A 174 4.65 15.01 -5.17
C PRO A 174 4.74 16.52 -4.99
N PRO A 175 5.64 17.21 -5.71
CA PRO A 175 5.67 18.66 -5.72
C PRO A 175 4.36 19.22 -6.32
N GLN A 176 4.05 20.47 -5.98
CA GLN A 176 2.95 21.20 -6.61
C GLN A 176 3.30 21.63 -8.05
N PRO A 177 2.30 21.82 -8.93
CA PRO A 177 0.87 21.73 -8.67
C PRO A 177 0.34 20.29 -8.63
N TRP A 178 -0.61 20.04 -7.73
CA TRP A 178 -1.35 18.77 -7.66
C TRP A 178 -2.56 18.78 -8.58
N HIS A 179 -3.15 17.60 -8.84
CA HIS A 179 -4.39 17.55 -9.59
C HIS A 179 -5.47 18.38 -8.86
N PRO A 180 -6.30 19.13 -9.60
CA PRO A 180 -7.38 19.90 -9.00
C PRO A 180 -8.39 18.96 -8.32
N GLU A 181 -8.90 19.40 -7.17
CA GLU A 181 -9.88 18.63 -6.40
C GLU A 181 -11.23 18.62 -7.13
N PRO A 182 -11.88 17.44 -7.31
CA PRO A 182 -13.22 17.38 -7.89
C PRO A 182 -14.22 18.06 -6.95
N GLN A 183 -15.15 18.82 -7.52
CA GLN A 183 -16.23 19.47 -6.77
C GLN A 183 -17.46 18.55 -6.69
N GLY A 184 -18.28 18.74 -5.65
CA GLY A 184 -19.60 18.09 -5.55
C GLY A 184 -19.59 16.61 -5.19
N ASP A 185 -18.45 16.04 -4.79
CA ASP A 185 -18.40 14.66 -4.31
C ASP A 185 -19.03 14.53 -2.91
N ARG A 186 -20.32 14.18 -2.89
CA ARG A 186 -21.08 13.94 -1.65
C ARG A 186 -20.57 12.77 -0.84
N SER A 187 -19.81 11.85 -1.44
CA SER A 187 -19.28 10.68 -0.70
C SER A 187 -18.15 11.04 0.26
N LEU A 188 -17.57 12.24 0.14
CA LEU A 188 -16.48 12.71 1.00
C LEU A 188 -16.89 12.99 2.44
N GLN A 189 -18.18 13.21 2.70
CA GLN A 189 -18.68 13.45 4.05
C GLN A 189 -18.77 12.18 4.91
N TYR A 190 -18.55 11.01 4.29
CA TYR A 190 -18.64 9.71 4.94
C TYR A 190 -17.28 9.03 4.99
N ILE A 191 -17.01 8.34 6.10
CA ILE A 191 -15.83 7.47 6.19
C ILE A 191 -16.07 6.15 5.44
N MET A 192 -14.99 5.45 5.09
CA MET A 192 -15.09 4.18 4.33
C MET A 192 -15.96 3.14 5.03
N GLU A 193 -15.90 3.04 6.35
CA GLU A 193 -16.72 2.08 7.11
C GLU A 193 -18.22 2.40 7.03
N GLU A 194 -18.58 3.68 6.96
CA GLU A 194 -19.97 4.09 6.79
C GLU A 194 -20.47 3.80 5.38
N LEU A 195 -19.66 4.07 4.36
CA LEU A 195 -19.94 3.65 2.99
C LEU A 195 -20.01 2.12 2.90
N LYS A 196 -19.24 1.39 3.71
CA LYS A 196 -19.26 -0.06 3.75
C LYS A 196 -20.51 -0.61 4.40
N THR A 197 -21.06 -0.01 5.45
CA THR A 197 -22.10 -0.61 6.32
C THR A 197 -23.51 -0.03 6.14
N ASN A 198 -23.65 1.21 5.66
CA ASN A 198 -24.94 1.90 5.62
C ASN A 198 -25.50 2.05 4.19
N ASN A 199 -26.70 1.50 3.92
CA ASN A 199 -27.34 1.51 2.60
C ASN A 199 -27.59 2.90 2.00
N GLU A 200 -28.02 3.88 2.79
CA GLU A 200 -28.29 5.23 2.28
C GLU A 200 -27.00 5.92 1.86
N LYS A 201 -25.95 5.79 2.68
CA LYS A 201 -24.62 6.33 2.39
C LYS A 201 -23.99 5.62 1.19
N ARG A 202 -24.20 4.29 1.06
CA ARG A 202 -23.83 3.52 -0.13
C ARG A 202 -24.47 4.10 -1.39
N SER A 203 -25.77 4.44 -1.35
CA SER A 203 -26.47 5.04 -2.50
C SER A 203 -25.90 6.39 -2.91
N GLN A 204 -25.35 7.18 -1.97
CA GLN A 204 -24.67 8.44 -2.30
C GLN A 204 -23.38 8.21 -3.10
N TRP A 205 -22.68 7.09 -2.87
CA TRP A 205 -21.50 6.76 -3.67
C TRP A 205 -21.87 6.27 -5.08
N LEU A 206 -22.99 5.54 -5.22
CA LEU A 206 -23.52 5.06 -6.51
C LEU A 206 -24.01 6.16 -7.45
N ILE A 207 -24.01 7.43 -7.02
CA ILE A 207 -24.32 8.58 -7.89
C ILE A 207 -23.09 9.43 -8.19
N THR A 208 -21.90 9.01 -7.76
CA THR A 208 -20.67 9.76 -8.02
C THR A 208 -20.21 9.61 -9.47
N LYS A 209 -19.63 10.70 -9.98
CA LYS A 209 -18.96 10.72 -11.28
C LYS A 209 -17.59 10.04 -11.19
N PRO A 210 -17.03 9.57 -12.33
CA PRO A 210 -15.76 8.87 -12.33
C PRO A 210 -14.58 9.77 -11.91
N PHE A 211 -14.72 11.09 -12.05
CA PHE A 211 -13.70 12.08 -11.70
C PHE A 211 -12.35 11.75 -12.34
N MET A 212 -12.34 11.45 -13.64
CA MET A 212 -11.16 11.12 -14.44
C MET A 212 -10.11 12.23 -14.43
N TRP A 213 -8.87 11.82 -14.72
CA TRP A 213 -7.75 12.71 -14.96
C TRP A 213 -6.98 12.27 -16.22
N PRO A 214 -6.61 13.20 -17.13
CA PRO A 214 -6.97 14.63 -17.17
C PRO A 214 -8.48 14.89 -17.11
N VAL A 215 -8.88 16.09 -16.69
CA VAL A 215 -10.32 16.42 -16.57
C VAL A 215 -10.98 16.32 -17.94
N THR A 216 -11.99 15.46 -18.04
CA THR A 216 -12.81 15.29 -19.24
C THR A 216 -14.27 15.59 -18.95
N ASP A 217 -15.06 15.73 -19.99
CA ASP A 217 -16.51 15.75 -19.85
C ASP A 217 -17.03 14.37 -19.40
N GLU A 218 -17.80 14.38 -18.31
CA GLU A 218 -18.30 13.18 -17.64
C GLU A 218 -19.84 13.15 -17.56
N HIS A 219 -20.55 14.00 -18.31
CA HIS A 219 -22.01 14.07 -18.24
C HIS A 219 -22.67 12.72 -18.56
N ASN A 220 -22.14 11.99 -19.54
CA ASN A 220 -22.63 10.71 -20.02
C ASN A 220 -22.06 9.48 -19.29
N TRP A 221 -21.33 9.69 -18.19
CA TRP A 221 -20.86 8.60 -17.34
C TRP A 221 -21.83 8.33 -16.20
N GLU A 222 -22.07 7.04 -15.95
CA GLU A 222 -22.87 6.54 -14.84
C GLU A 222 -22.09 5.51 -14.03
N ASN A 223 -22.22 5.58 -12.70
CA ASN A 223 -21.81 4.49 -11.82
C ASN A 223 -22.83 3.35 -11.98
N ALA A 224 -22.33 2.22 -12.47
CA ALA A 224 -23.10 1.12 -13.02
C ALA A 224 -23.35 0.03 -11.98
N ARG A 225 -22.28 -0.39 -11.31
CA ARG A 225 -22.30 -1.49 -10.34
C ARG A 225 -21.21 -1.27 -9.30
N ARG A 226 -21.44 -1.77 -8.09
CA ARG A 226 -20.43 -1.87 -7.04
C ARG A 226 -19.89 -3.29 -6.96
N PHE A 227 -18.57 -3.44 -6.78
CA PHE A 227 -17.96 -4.76 -6.56
C PHE A 227 -17.61 -5.02 -5.10
N GLY A 228 -17.05 -4.04 -4.37
CA GLY A 228 -16.63 -4.29 -3.00
C GLY A 228 -16.16 -3.07 -2.22
N PHE A 229 -16.10 -3.23 -0.90
CA PHE A 229 -15.45 -2.32 0.04
C PHE A 229 -14.36 -3.12 0.76
N GLY A 230 -13.10 -2.83 0.44
CA GLY A 230 -11.94 -3.38 1.13
C GLY A 230 -11.62 -2.57 2.40
N ALA A 231 -10.57 -2.98 3.12
CA ALA A 231 -10.10 -2.28 4.33
C ALA A 231 -9.76 -0.80 4.06
N ASN A 232 -9.22 -0.50 2.87
CA ASN A 232 -8.67 0.83 2.55
C ASN A 232 -9.42 1.55 1.41
N GLY A 233 -10.48 0.97 0.85
CA GLY A 233 -11.06 1.51 -0.38
C GLY A 233 -12.34 0.86 -0.87
N CYS A 234 -12.87 1.38 -1.98
CA CYS A 234 -14.07 0.89 -2.64
C CYS A 234 -13.83 0.71 -4.13
N VAL A 235 -14.47 -0.30 -4.71
CA VAL A 235 -14.33 -0.64 -6.13
C VAL A 235 -15.71 -0.70 -6.78
N GLY A 236 -15.84 -0.08 -7.95
CA GLY A 236 -17.06 -0.15 -8.76
C GLY A 236 -16.81 0.02 -10.25
N LEU A 237 -17.85 -0.28 -11.03
CA LEU A 237 -17.92 -0.15 -12.47
C LEU A 237 -18.57 1.17 -12.83
N TRP A 238 -17.91 1.93 -13.70
CA TRP A 238 -18.50 3.08 -14.38
C TRP A 238 -18.66 2.75 -15.87
N CYS A 239 -19.80 3.11 -16.42
CA CYS A 239 -20.12 2.98 -17.84
C CYS A 239 -20.31 4.37 -18.44
N ARG A 240 -19.73 4.59 -19.61
CA ARG A 240 -20.08 5.71 -20.47
C ARG A 240 -21.16 5.28 -21.44
N ILE A 241 -22.09 6.19 -21.69
CA ILE A 241 -23.27 5.95 -22.52
C ILE A 241 -23.18 6.80 -23.78
N ASP A 242 -23.46 6.21 -24.94
CA ASP A 242 -23.54 6.89 -26.22
C ASP A 242 -24.89 7.63 -26.40
N ALA A 243 -25.05 8.31 -27.54
CA ALA A 243 -26.28 9.04 -27.87
C ALA A 243 -27.53 8.15 -27.99
N ASN A 244 -27.36 6.84 -28.18
CA ASN A 244 -28.45 5.86 -28.29
C ASN A 244 -28.82 5.22 -26.94
N GLY A 245 -28.14 5.59 -25.85
CA GLY A 245 -28.35 4.99 -24.54
C GLY A 245 -27.58 3.68 -24.32
N ASN A 246 -26.65 3.32 -25.20
CA ASN A 246 -25.85 2.11 -25.12
C ASN A 246 -24.50 2.34 -24.45
N ILE A 247 -23.98 1.31 -23.80
CA ILE A 247 -22.66 1.34 -23.15
C ILE A 247 -21.56 1.31 -24.21
N ASP A 248 -20.75 2.35 -24.30
CA ASP A 248 -19.64 2.47 -25.26
C ASP A 248 -18.25 2.46 -24.61
N LYS A 249 -18.19 2.61 -23.28
CA LYS A 249 -16.95 2.44 -22.49
C LYS A 249 -17.27 1.95 -21.09
N ARG A 250 -16.35 1.16 -20.53
CA ARG A 250 -16.40 0.64 -19.17
C ARG A 250 -15.07 0.87 -18.48
N THR A 251 -15.09 1.22 -17.21
CA THR A 251 -13.89 1.28 -16.38
C THR A 251 -14.22 0.87 -14.96
N VAL A 252 -13.34 0.07 -14.37
CA VAL A 252 -13.37 -0.21 -12.94
C VAL A 252 -12.60 0.90 -12.23
N ILE A 253 -13.23 1.53 -11.25
CA ILE A 253 -12.59 2.55 -10.43
C ILE A 253 -12.36 1.97 -9.04
N LYS A 254 -11.09 1.87 -8.66
CA LYS A 254 -10.66 1.61 -7.29
C LYS A 254 -10.33 2.95 -6.65
N GLU A 255 -11.06 3.31 -5.60
CA GLU A 255 -10.78 4.48 -4.78
C GLU A 255 -10.19 4.04 -3.45
N THR A 256 -9.01 4.58 -3.12
CA THR A 256 -8.31 4.30 -1.87
C THR A 256 -8.31 5.56 -1.01
N ARG A 257 -8.82 5.45 0.23
CA ARG A 257 -8.81 6.51 1.24
C ARG A 257 -7.94 6.06 2.40
N PHE A 258 -6.71 6.54 2.45
CA PHE A 258 -5.83 6.22 3.56
C PHE A 258 -6.28 6.88 4.86
N THR A 259 -5.94 6.23 5.98
CA THR A 259 -5.93 6.92 7.26
C THR A 259 -4.91 8.07 7.23
N ARG A 260 -5.06 9.06 8.12
CA ARG A 260 -4.10 10.17 8.22
C ARG A 260 -2.67 9.71 8.50
N SER A 261 -2.49 8.60 9.22
CA SER A 261 -1.19 7.99 9.48
C SER A 261 -0.63 7.37 8.21
N SER A 262 -1.38 6.49 7.54
CA SER A 262 -0.93 5.82 6.31
C SER A 262 -0.64 6.82 5.18
N TRP A 263 -1.43 7.89 5.05
CA TRP A 263 -1.16 8.94 4.05
C TRP A 263 0.17 9.69 4.27
N ARG A 264 0.61 9.79 5.53
CA ARG A 264 1.85 10.45 5.94
C ARG A 264 3.01 9.47 6.14
N ASP A 265 2.77 8.19 5.93
CA ASP A 265 3.78 7.16 6.06
C ASP A 265 4.59 7.10 4.76
N PRO A 266 5.89 7.43 4.78
CA PRO A 266 6.73 7.37 3.57
C PRO A 266 6.79 5.96 2.95
N LEU A 267 6.52 4.90 3.73
CA LEU A 267 6.45 3.54 3.19
C LEU A 267 5.32 3.38 2.18
N GLN A 268 4.27 4.20 2.20
CA GLN A 268 3.15 4.14 1.24
C GLN A 268 3.43 4.87 -0.08
N TRP A 269 4.60 5.51 -0.21
CA TRP A 269 4.97 6.31 -1.36
C TRP A 269 6.24 5.77 -2.00
N ARG A 270 6.35 5.94 -3.32
CA ARG A 270 7.56 5.57 -4.07
C ARG A 270 7.94 6.68 -5.03
N GLN A 271 9.23 6.98 -5.04
CA GLN A 271 9.83 7.87 -6.01
C GLN A 271 10.40 7.05 -7.16
N VAL A 272 9.90 7.33 -8.37
CA VAL A 272 10.48 6.81 -9.61
C VAL A 272 10.67 7.99 -10.54
N GLN A 273 11.94 8.21 -10.92
CA GLN A 273 12.36 9.39 -11.68
C GLN A 273 11.89 10.68 -10.96
N ASN A 274 11.07 11.50 -11.62
CA ASN A 274 10.58 12.79 -11.13
C ASN A 274 9.16 12.72 -10.55
N ALA A 275 8.61 11.51 -10.31
CA ALA A 275 7.28 11.33 -9.77
C ALA A 275 7.33 10.66 -8.39
N ASN A 276 6.70 11.30 -7.41
CA ASN A 276 6.41 10.74 -6.09
C ASN A 276 4.93 10.36 -6.05
N LEU A 277 4.61 9.08 -6.10
CA LEU A 277 3.24 8.59 -6.16
C LEU A 277 2.97 7.57 -5.05
N PRO A 278 1.70 7.35 -4.66
CA PRO A 278 1.33 6.21 -3.85
C PRO A 278 1.83 4.92 -4.51
N MET A 279 2.27 3.95 -3.71
CA MET A 279 2.97 2.76 -4.21
C MET A 279 2.17 1.98 -5.25
N GLU A 280 0.89 1.71 -4.97
CA GLU A 280 0.00 1.01 -5.87
C GLU A 280 -0.13 1.74 -7.23
N VAL A 281 -0.26 3.07 -7.20
CA VAL A 281 -0.28 3.91 -8.41
C VAL A 281 1.04 3.80 -9.17
N GLN A 282 2.15 3.79 -8.45
CA GLN A 282 3.48 3.70 -9.05
C GLN A 282 3.71 2.34 -9.72
N ILE A 283 3.24 1.25 -9.11
CA ILE A 283 3.32 -0.12 -9.66
C ILE A 283 2.52 -0.23 -10.95
N HIS A 284 1.25 0.18 -10.95
CA HIS A 284 0.43 0.21 -12.16
C HIS A 284 1.10 1.02 -13.28
N LYS A 285 1.63 2.21 -12.96
CA LYS A 285 2.31 3.05 -13.93
C LYS A 285 3.58 2.40 -14.50
N ILE A 286 4.38 1.72 -13.68
CA ILE A 286 5.58 0.99 -14.14
C ILE A 286 5.17 -0.14 -15.08
N ILE A 287 4.19 -0.96 -14.70
CA ILE A 287 3.76 -2.11 -15.51
C ILE A 287 3.23 -1.64 -16.86
N ASP A 288 2.28 -0.71 -16.87
CA ASP A 288 1.64 -0.30 -18.12
C ASP A 288 2.50 0.61 -18.99
N SER A 289 3.49 1.33 -18.44
CA SER A 289 4.46 2.05 -19.29
C SER A 289 5.40 1.12 -20.07
N HIS A 290 5.47 -0.15 -19.66
CA HIS A 290 6.28 -1.18 -20.31
C HIS A 290 5.44 -2.20 -21.09
N ARG A 291 4.11 -2.11 -21.00
CA ARG A 291 3.19 -2.93 -21.78
C ARG A 291 3.37 -2.60 -23.27
N PRO A 292 3.82 -3.55 -24.10
CA PRO A 292 4.06 -3.29 -25.51
C PRO A 292 2.75 -3.27 -26.31
N ASP A 293 2.71 -2.48 -27.38
CA ASP A 293 1.51 -2.38 -28.25
C ASP A 293 1.27 -3.65 -29.08
N ASN A 294 2.33 -4.39 -29.42
CA ASN A 294 2.29 -5.44 -30.46
C ASN A 294 2.35 -6.89 -29.92
N SER A 295 2.79 -7.12 -28.68
CA SER A 295 2.87 -8.46 -28.08
C SER A 295 2.48 -8.45 -26.61
N LEU A 296 1.22 -8.78 -26.32
CA LEU A 296 0.71 -8.79 -24.96
C LEU A 296 1.09 -10.06 -24.17
N GLU A 297 2.04 -10.86 -24.65
CA GLU A 297 2.42 -12.11 -23.95
C GLU A 297 2.78 -11.78 -22.49
N GLY A 298 2.12 -12.48 -21.56
CA GLY A 298 2.20 -12.30 -20.10
C GLY A 298 1.61 -11.00 -19.56
N TYR A 299 1.70 -9.89 -20.28
CA TYR A 299 1.03 -8.64 -19.92
C TYR A 299 -0.49 -8.78 -19.91
N ASN A 300 -1.06 -9.59 -20.81
CA ASN A 300 -2.49 -9.94 -20.78
C ASN A 300 -2.90 -10.70 -19.49
N ASN A 301 -1.95 -11.18 -18.70
CA ASN A 301 -2.18 -11.81 -17.40
C ASN A 301 -2.01 -10.85 -16.22
N LEU A 302 -1.86 -9.55 -16.48
CA LEU A 302 -1.82 -8.48 -15.48
C LEU A 302 -2.89 -7.43 -15.78
N VAL A 303 -3.62 -7.01 -14.75
CA VAL A 303 -4.68 -5.99 -14.89
C VAL A 303 -4.14 -4.75 -15.59
N LYS A 304 -4.86 -4.30 -16.60
CA LYS A 304 -4.55 -3.06 -17.31
C LYS A 304 -5.05 -1.85 -16.52
N HIS A 305 -4.21 -0.84 -16.42
CA HIS A 305 -4.54 0.47 -15.86
C HIS A 305 -4.48 1.56 -16.94
N ASP A 306 -5.55 2.35 -17.00
CA ASP A 306 -5.72 3.44 -17.96
C ASP A 306 -5.26 4.79 -17.38
N GLY A 307 -5.07 4.88 -16.07
CA GLY A 307 -4.63 6.10 -15.41
C GLY A 307 -5.02 6.18 -13.94
N TYR A 308 -4.73 7.33 -13.34
CA TYR A 308 -5.03 7.60 -11.95
C TYR A 308 -5.37 9.07 -11.72
N ARG A 309 -6.04 9.35 -10.59
CA ARG A 309 -6.19 10.70 -10.06
C ARG A 309 -5.75 10.77 -8.62
N LEU A 310 -4.87 11.71 -8.32
CA LEU A 310 -4.35 11.96 -6.98
C LEU A 310 -4.99 13.21 -6.38
N MET A 311 -5.75 13.05 -5.28
CA MET A 311 -6.48 14.13 -4.61
C MET A 311 -5.81 14.42 -3.27
N MET A 312 -4.72 15.20 -3.33
CA MET A 312 -3.80 15.38 -2.22
C MET A 312 -4.44 16.03 -0.99
N ARG A 313 -5.37 16.99 -1.16
CA ARG A 313 -6.06 17.64 -0.03
C ARG A 313 -7.09 16.70 0.60
N GLN A 314 -7.66 15.80 -0.19
CA GLN A 314 -8.65 14.81 0.25
C GLN A 314 -7.99 13.52 0.76
N GLN A 315 -6.66 13.40 0.69
CA GLN A 315 -5.90 12.22 1.15
C GLN A 315 -6.37 10.90 0.53
N ARG A 316 -6.68 10.94 -0.77
CA ARG A 316 -7.14 9.77 -1.52
C ARG A 316 -6.62 9.77 -2.94
N PHE A 317 -6.72 8.61 -3.58
CA PHE A 317 -6.48 8.48 -5.01
C PHE A 317 -7.49 7.52 -5.65
N ARG A 318 -7.64 7.63 -6.97
CA ARG A 318 -8.40 6.71 -7.81
C ARG A 318 -7.48 6.08 -8.85
N LEU A 319 -7.68 4.80 -9.09
CA LEU A 319 -7.13 4.04 -10.21
C LEU A 319 -8.26 3.73 -11.18
N TYR A 320 -8.01 3.90 -12.48
CA TYR A 320 -8.90 3.51 -13.57
C TYR A 320 -8.36 2.22 -14.19
N LEU A 321 -9.10 1.13 -14.00
CA LEU A 321 -8.70 -0.22 -14.35
C LEU A 321 -9.64 -0.79 -15.41
N GLU A 322 -9.15 -1.76 -16.17
CA GLU A 322 -9.96 -2.51 -17.12
C GLU A 322 -11.03 -3.36 -16.42
N TYR A 323 -12.17 -3.53 -17.09
CA TYR A 323 -13.28 -4.34 -16.59
C TYR A 323 -13.27 -5.74 -17.21
N TYR A 324 -13.08 -6.76 -16.38
CA TYR A 324 -13.11 -8.16 -16.78
C TYR A 324 -14.50 -8.79 -16.54
N GLU A 325 -15.20 -9.08 -17.64
CA GLU A 325 -16.61 -9.55 -17.62
C GLU A 325 -16.81 -10.92 -16.95
N GLY A 326 -15.75 -11.72 -16.82
CA GLY A 326 -15.81 -13.03 -16.19
C GLY A 326 -15.78 -12.98 -14.66
N GLY A 327 -15.60 -11.81 -14.05
CA GLY A 327 -15.49 -11.67 -12.60
C GLY A 327 -14.18 -12.23 -12.06
N ASN A 328 -14.12 -12.52 -10.76
CA ASN A 328 -12.95 -13.12 -10.12
C ASN A 328 -13.08 -14.66 -10.02
N LEU A 329 -11.95 -15.33 -9.84
CA LEU A 329 -11.85 -16.79 -9.79
C LEU A 329 -12.51 -17.38 -8.53
N ASP A 330 -12.47 -16.68 -7.40
CA ASP A 330 -13.15 -17.07 -6.15
C ASP A 330 -14.67 -17.21 -6.35
N ASP A 331 -15.30 -16.22 -6.97
CA ASP A 331 -16.73 -16.27 -7.31
C ASP A 331 -17.05 -17.39 -8.30
N ALA A 332 -16.18 -17.64 -9.27
CA ALA A 332 -16.33 -18.74 -10.23
C ALA A 332 -16.27 -20.12 -9.54
N VAL A 333 -15.36 -20.29 -8.59
CA VAL A 333 -15.22 -21.52 -7.78
C VAL A 333 -16.40 -21.67 -6.81
N ARG A 334 -16.82 -20.60 -6.13
CA ARG A 334 -18.01 -20.66 -5.25
C ARG A 334 -19.29 -20.96 -6.01
N ALA A 335 -19.46 -20.40 -7.21
CA ALA A 335 -20.61 -20.70 -8.06
C ALA A 335 -20.65 -22.19 -8.43
N TYR A 336 -19.48 -22.80 -8.67
CA TYR A 336 -19.39 -24.24 -8.85
C TYR A 336 -19.85 -25.01 -7.61
N ARG A 337 -19.27 -24.72 -6.43
CA ARG A 337 -19.56 -25.42 -5.17
C ARG A 337 -21.06 -25.45 -4.86
N ARG A 338 -21.77 -24.34 -5.11
CA ARG A 338 -23.22 -24.24 -4.84
C ARG A 338 -24.11 -25.02 -5.80
N THR A 339 -23.72 -25.14 -7.06
CA THR A 339 -24.61 -25.62 -8.12
C THR A 339 -24.33 -27.06 -8.54
N GLY A 340 -23.17 -27.62 -8.15
CA GLY A 340 -22.66 -28.89 -8.68
C GLY A 340 -22.38 -28.86 -10.18
N LYS A 341 -22.57 -27.69 -10.81
CA LYS A 341 -22.43 -27.43 -12.23
C LYS A 341 -21.31 -26.43 -12.37
N HIS A 342 -20.11 -26.92 -12.68
CA HIS A 342 -19.02 -25.98 -12.88
C HIS A 342 -19.22 -25.35 -14.25
N PRO A 343 -18.91 -24.06 -14.42
CA PRO A 343 -18.43 -23.63 -15.71
C PRO A 343 -17.29 -24.54 -16.24
N LEU A 344 -16.52 -25.22 -15.37
CA LEU A 344 -15.43 -26.17 -15.67
C LEU A 344 -15.87 -27.61 -16.00
N GLY A 345 -17.17 -27.93 -15.99
CA GLY A 345 -17.72 -29.29 -16.09
C GLY A 345 -18.20 -29.90 -14.76
N PRO A 346 -18.93 -31.03 -14.76
CA PRO A 346 -19.34 -31.70 -13.52
C PRO A 346 -18.13 -32.38 -12.84
N GLY A 347 -17.98 -32.24 -11.53
CA GLY A 347 -16.92 -32.90 -10.74
C GLY A 347 -15.62 -32.09 -10.62
N ASN A 348 -14.48 -32.78 -10.50
CA ASN A 348 -13.18 -32.12 -10.30
C ASN A 348 -12.85 -31.14 -11.44
N ILE A 349 -12.12 -30.07 -11.11
CA ILE A 349 -11.64 -29.11 -12.11
C ILE A 349 -10.75 -29.88 -13.10
N PRO A 350 -10.93 -29.73 -14.43
CA PRO A 350 -10.04 -30.38 -15.39
C PRO A 350 -8.60 -29.96 -15.16
N GLU A 351 -7.69 -30.92 -15.11
CA GLU A 351 -6.27 -30.66 -14.81
C GLU A 351 -5.66 -29.65 -15.80
N TYR A 352 -6.02 -29.72 -17.08
CA TYR A 352 -5.58 -28.74 -18.09
C TYR A 352 -5.92 -27.30 -17.70
N TYR A 353 -7.08 -27.06 -17.06
CA TYR A 353 -7.46 -25.74 -16.60
C TYR A 353 -6.56 -25.25 -15.46
N LEU A 354 -6.18 -26.13 -14.52
CA LEU A 354 -5.22 -25.79 -13.47
C LEU A 354 -3.86 -25.39 -14.04
N TRP A 355 -3.39 -26.13 -15.05
CA TRP A 355 -2.16 -25.78 -15.76
C TRP A 355 -2.24 -24.44 -16.49
N ARG A 356 -3.42 -24.05 -17.01
CA ARG A 356 -3.64 -22.72 -17.59
C ARG A 356 -3.61 -21.61 -16.56
N VAL A 357 -4.33 -21.76 -15.44
CA VAL A 357 -4.24 -20.82 -14.30
C VAL A 357 -2.78 -20.66 -13.88
N PHE A 358 -2.10 -21.79 -13.69
CA PHE A 358 -0.71 -21.80 -13.25
C PHE A 358 0.22 -21.09 -14.25
N GLY A 359 0.10 -21.40 -15.54
CA GLY A 359 0.89 -20.78 -16.60
C GLY A 359 0.69 -19.26 -16.68
N ASN A 360 -0.56 -18.78 -16.63
CA ASN A 360 -0.85 -17.35 -16.69
C ASN A 360 -0.34 -16.59 -15.46
N LEU A 361 -0.45 -17.16 -14.24
CA LEU A 361 0.11 -16.54 -13.04
C LEU A 361 1.65 -16.52 -13.05
N ILE A 362 2.30 -17.55 -13.61
CA ILE A 362 3.76 -17.56 -13.78
C ILE A 362 4.19 -16.51 -14.80
N ALA A 363 3.49 -16.37 -15.92
CA ALA A 363 3.77 -15.32 -16.90
C ALA A 363 3.60 -13.91 -16.29
N ALA A 364 2.54 -13.69 -15.51
CA ALA A 364 2.33 -12.46 -14.77
C ALA A 364 3.49 -12.16 -13.80
N CYS A 365 3.93 -13.15 -13.01
CA CYS A 365 5.05 -12.99 -12.09
C CYS A 365 6.41 -12.82 -12.79
N GLN A 366 6.59 -13.37 -14.00
CA GLN A 366 7.77 -13.09 -14.81
C GLN A 366 7.83 -11.60 -15.19
N ILE A 367 6.72 -11.01 -15.62
CA ILE A 367 6.66 -9.55 -15.81
C ILE A 367 6.98 -8.82 -14.51
N LEU A 368 6.32 -9.15 -13.39
CA LEU A 368 6.52 -8.45 -12.12
C LEU A 368 7.98 -8.49 -11.64
N HIS A 369 8.66 -9.64 -11.75
CA HIS A 369 10.01 -9.82 -11.23
C HIS A 369 11.12 -9.49 -12.23
N LEU A 370 10.88 -9.71 -13.53
CA LEU A 370 11.90 -9.63 -14.58
C LEU A 370 11.65 -8.47 -15.57
N GLY A 371 10.44 -7.93 -15.63
CA GLY A 371 10.03 -6.92 -16.62
C GLY A 371 9.73 -7.49 -18.01
N GLN A 372 9.80 -8.81 -18.15
CA GLN A 372 9.62 -9.53 -19.41
C GLN A 372 9.24 -10.99 -19.16
N VAL A 373 8.65 -11.64 -20.18
CA VAL A 373 8.08 -12.99 -20.07
C VAL A 373 9.10 -14.08 -20.37
N ASP A 374 10.12 -13.80 -21.17
CA ASP A 374 11.17 -14.77 -21.45
C ASP A 374 12.24 -14.73 -20.36
N PRO A 375 12.32 -15.75 -19.48
CA PRO A 375 13.37 -15.80 -18.48
C PRO A 375 14.76 -16.03 -19.07
N ALA A 376 14.87 -16.54 -20.31
CA ALA A 376 16.15 -16.72 -20.98
C ALA A 376 16.82 -15.38 -21.31
N GLU A 377 16.02 -14.33 -21.49
CA GLU A 377 16.50 -12.95 -21.69
C GLU A 377 16.95 -12.29 -20.36
N GLY A 378 16.81 -12.99 -19.22
CA GLY A 378 17.17 -12.48 -17.90
C GLY A 378 16.16 -11.47 -17.34
N LYS A 379 16.64 -10.55 -16.49
CA LYS A 379 15.85 -9.41 -16.00
C LYS A 379 16.21 -8.17 -16.82
N ARG A 380 15.21 -7.34 -17.16
CA ARG A 380 15.45 -6.03 -17.79
C ARG A 380 16.32 -5.13 -16.91
N ALA A 381 17.33 -4.50 -17.51
CA ALA A 381 18.33 -3.72 -16.78
C ALA A 381 17.75 -2.53 -15.98
N ASP A 382 16.66 -1.94 -16.46
CA ASP A 382 15.96 -0.83 -15.81
C ASP A 382 14.74 -1.27 -14.98
N TRP A 383 14.51 -2.58 -14.86
CA TRP A 383 13.39 -3.13 -14.13
C TRP A 383 13.73 -3.41 -12.66
N ARG A 384 12.82 -2.96 -11.78
CA ARG A 384 12.88 -3.27 -10.35
C ARG A 384 11.91 -4.42 -10.08
N PRO A 385 12.36 -5.53 -9.47
CA PRO A 385 11.46 -6.62 -9.14
C PRO A 385 10.30 -6.14 -8.25
N ILE A 386 9.08 -6.46 -8.64
CA ILE A 386 7.85 -6.16 -7.92
C ILE A 386 7.37 -7.49 -7.30
N THR A 387 7.21 -7.53 -5.99
CA THR A 387 6.62 -8.68 -5.29
C THR A 387 5.15 -8.38 -5.02
N HIS A 388 4.25 -9.31 -5.36
CA HIS A 388 2.81 -9.04 -5.31
C HIS A 388 2.24 -9.06 -3.89
N LEU A 389 2.64 -10.04 -3.08
CA LEU A 389 2.28 -10.23 -1.66
C LEU A 389 0.81 -10.54 -1.35
N ASP A 390 -0.07 -10.63 -2.35
CA ASP A 390 -1.50 -10.87 -2.14
C ASP A 390 -2.12 -11.68 -3.29
N ILE A 391 -1.41 -12.71 -3.77
CA ILE A 391 -1.93 -13.61 -4.82
C ILE A 391 -2.91 -14.58 -4.17
N LYS A 392 -4.19 -14.45 -4.53
CA LYS A 392 -5.30 -15.26 -4.04
C LYS A 392 -6.48 -15.21 -5.02
N LEU A 393 -7.42 -16.14 -4.89
CA LEU A 393 -8.51 -16.34 -5.86
C LEU A 393 -9.34 -15.07 -6.16
N ASN A 394 -9.57 -14.21 -5.17
CA ASN A 394 -10.36 -12.97 -5.33
C ASN A 394 -9.60 -11.86 -6.06
N ASN A 395 -8.28 -11.99 -6.20
CA ASN A 395 -7.39 -11.05 -6.91
C ASN A 395 -7.03 -11.57 -8.32
N ILE A 396 -7.67 -12.64 -8.79
CA ILE A 396 -7.47 -13.22 -10.12
C ILE A 396 -8.78 -13.07 -10.90
N PHE A 397 -8.77 -12.23 -11.93
CA PHE A 397 -9.91 -11.97 -12.81
C PHE A 397 -9.90 -12.87 -14.04
N LEU A 398 -11.08 -13.01 -14.66
CA LEU A 398 -11.31 -13.87 -15.81
C LEU A 398 -11.63 -13.02 -17.04
N GLU A 399 -10.70 -13.02 -18.01
CA GLU A 399 -10.95 -12.45 -19.33
C GLU A 399 -11.54 -13.53 -20.23
N LEU A 400 -12.80 -13.33 -20.63
CA LEU A 400 -13.54 -14.29 -21.44
C LEU A 400 -13.25 -14.08 -22.92
N GLY A 401 -12.88 -15.14 -23.63
CA GLY A 401 -12.77 -15.12 -25.08
C GLY A 401 -14.11 -14.84 -25.79
N GLU A 402 -14.04 -14.58 -27.10
CA GLU A 402 -15.21 -14.32 -27.94
C GLU A 402 -16.21 -15.48 -27.91
N HIS A 403 -15.69 -16.71 -27.97
CA HIS A 403 -16.49 -17.92 -27.92
C HIS A 403 -16.61 -18.44 -26.50
N LYS A 404 -17.82 -18.84 -26.10
CA LYS A 404 -18.07 -19.56 -24.83
C LYS A 404 -17.23 -20.84 -24.70
N SER A 405 -16.71 -21.33 -25.83
CA SER A 405 -15.86 -22.50 -25.91
C SER A 405 -14.37 -22.22 -25.63
N GLN A 406 -13.97 -20.97 -25.39
CA GLN A 406 -12.58 -20.65 -25.07
C GLN A 406 -12.35 -20.71 -23.57
N ILE A 407 -11.18 -21.20 -23.18
CA ILE A 407 -10.71 -21.08 -21.80
C ILE A 407 -10.39 -19.59 -21.58
N PRO A 408 -10.81 -18.99 -20.45
CA PRO A 408 -10.46 -17.62 -20.14
C PRO A 408 -8.95 -17.46 -19.94
N GLU A 409 -8.47 -16.25 -20.20
CA GLU A 409 -7.18 -15.82 -19.67
C GLU A 409 -7.37 -15.39 -18.21
N PHE A 410 -6.38 -15.69 -17.37
CA PHE A 410 -6.39 -15.31 -15.95
C PHE A 410 -5.55 -14.07 -15.76
N VAL A 411 -6.13 -13.08 -15.09
CA VAL A 411 -5.55 -11.75 -14.94
C VAL A 411 -5.31 -11.46 -13.47
N LEU A 412 -4.05 -11.36 -13.08
CA LEU A 412 -3.64 -11.00 -11.73
C LEU A 412 -3.82 -9.50 -11.49
N ALA A 413 -4.39 -9.15 -10.33
CA ALA A 413 -4.76 -7.79 -9.99
C ALA A 413 -4.58 -7.49 -8.48
N ASP A 414 -4.85 -6.23 -8.13
CA ASP A 414 -4.74 -5.68 -6.77
C ASP A 414 -3.31 -5.60 -6.24
N TYR A 415 -2.63 -4.51 -6.59
CA TYR A 415 -1.28 -4.21 -6.13
C TYR A 415 -1.25 -3.42 -4.82
N GLY A 416 -2.32 -3.47 -4.02
CA GLY A 416 -2.45 -2.66 -2.79
C GLY A 416 -1.45 -3.03 -1.69
N LEU A 417 -0.97 -4.28 -1.67
CA LEU A 417 0.09 -4.76 -0.77
C LEU A 417 1.43 -4.93 -1.49
N SER A 418 1.47 -4.83 -2.81
CA SER A 418 2.68 -5.09 -3.58
C SER A 418 3.77 -4.07 -3.29
N MET A 419 5.02 -4.51 -3.42
CA MET A 419 6.19 -3.70 -3.11
C MET A 419 7.27 -3.86 -4.18
N PHE A 420 8.15 -2.87 -4.26
CA PHE A 420 9.42 -3.01 -4.98
C PHE A 420 10.55 -2.26 -4.24
N PRO A 421 11.80 -2.75 -4.38
CA PRO A 421 12.97 -2.18 -3.72
C PRO A 421 13.18 -0.68 -3.92
N LEU A 422 13.39 0.03 -2.80
CA LEU A 422 13.88 1.41 -2.76
C LEU A 422 15.35 1.54 -3.12
N ARG A 423 16.19 0.53 -2.83
CA ARG A 423 17.67 0.63 -2.93
C ARG A 423 18.26 -0.43 -3.85
N GLN A 424 19.20 0.01 -4.69
CA GLN A 424 20.10 -0.89 -5.41
C GLN A 424 21.04 -1.58 -4.40
N ALA A 425 21.42 -2.81 -4.71
CA ALA A 425 22.42 -3.56 -3.98
C ALA A 425 23.76 -2.83 -4.05
N ARG A 426 24.48 -2.88 -2.94
CA ARG A 426 25.83 -2.36 -2.83
C ARG A 426 26.79 -3.51 -2.65
N ASP A 427 27.93 -3.45 -3.32
CA ASP A 427 29.04 -4.36 -3.09
C ASP A 427 29.64 -4.14 -1.69
N ALA A 428 30.57 -5.03 -1.31
CA ALA A 428 31.24 -4.98 0.00
C ALA A 428 32.08 -3.72 0.23
N GLN A 429 32.37 -2.95 -0.82
CA GLN A 429 33.12 -1.69 -0.81
C GLN A 429 32.18 -0.46 -0.87
N GLY A 430 30.86 -0.68 -0.85
CA GLY A 430 29.84 0.37 -0.89
C GLY A 430 29.55 0.91 -2.30
N GLY A 431 30.19 0.37 -3.33
CA GLY A 431 29.90 0.62 -4.73
C GLY A 431 28.53 0.05 -5.10
N VAL A 432 27.86 0.67 -6.06
CA VAL A 432 26.61 0.12 -6.60
C VAL A 432 26.99 -1.10 -7.42
N GLN A 433 26.70 -2.29 -6.92
CA GLN A 433 26.74 -3.50 -7.74
C GLN A 433 25.75 -3.22 -8.87
N GLY A 434 26.19 -3.34 -10.14
CA GLY A 434 25.55 -2.72 -11.31
C GLY A 434 24.02 -2.77 -11.29
N HIS A 435 23.35 -1.88 -12.03
CA HIS A 435 21.89 -1.62 -12.00
C HIS A 435 20.93 -2.84 -11.94
N ALA A 436 21.44 -4.05 -12.16
CA ALA A 436 20.79 -5.33 -12.05
C ALA A 436 20.57 -5.88 -10.61
N ASP A 437 21.24 -5.42 -9.54
CA ASP A 437 21.01 -6.01 -8.20
C ASP A 437 20.25 -5.04 -7.28
N PHE A 438 19.13 -5.47 -6.70
CA PHE A 438 18.35 -4.71 -5.72
C PHE A 438 18.27 -5.49 -4.42
N VAL A 439 18.47 -4.81 -3.28
CA VAL A 439 18.23 -5.45 -1.97
C VAL A 439 16.73 -5.44 -1.74
N SER A 440 16.14 -6.57 -1.34
CA SER A 440 14.77 -6.57 -0.84
C SER A 440 14.70 -5.57 0.31
N ASP A 441 13.96 -4.49 0.11
CA ASP A 441 13.80 -3.42 1.10
C ASP A 441 12.68 -3.75 2.06
N ASN A 442 12.48 -5.04 2.38
CA ASN A 442 11.40 -5.61 3.17
C ASN A 442 11.25 -4.84 4.50
N PRO A 443 10.39 -3.80 4.55
CA PRO A 443 10.10 -3.08 5.76
C PRO A 443 9.41 -4.09 6.68
N ILE A 444 9.74 -3.99 7.97
CA ILE A 444 9.17 -4.89 8.97
C ILE A 444 7.64 -4.79 9.03
N GLU A 445 7.09 -3.68 8.51
CA GLU A 445 5.68 -3.38 8.35
C GLU A 445 4.96 -4.22 7.28
N TYR A 446 5.67 -4.90 6.37
CA TYR A 446 5.05 -5.89 5.46
C TYR A 446 4.97 -7.29 6.06
N LEU A 447 5.66 -7.52 7.17
CA LEU A 447 5.51 -8.76 7.92
C LEU A 447 4.25 -8.69 8.76
N VAL A 448 3.56 -9.82 8.86
CA VAL A 448 2.34 -9.93 9.65
C VAL A 448 2.68 -10.40 11.06
N GLU A 449 2.17 -9.68 12.06
CA GLU A 449 2.02 -10.24 13.39
C GLU A 449 0.73 -11.05 13.38
N LEU A 450 0.87 -12.37 13.25
CA LEU A 450 -0.28 -13.25 13.10
C LEU A 450 -1.18 -13.17 14.33
N ASP A 451 -2.42 -12.72 14.10
CA ASP A 451 -3.48 -12.85 15.10
C ASP A 451 -4.32 -14.14 14.94
N GLY A 452 -4.09 -14.91 13.87
CA GLY A 452 -4.78 -16.18 13.57
C GLY A 452 -4.10 -16.98 12.44
N TYR A 453 -4.90 -17.72 11.66
CA TYR A 453 -4.44 -18.40 10.45
C TYR A 453 -4.59 -17.49 9.24
N GLU A 454 -3.49 -17.15 8.58
CA GLU A 454 -3.50 -16.22 7.45
C GLU A 454 -2.94 -16.85 6.17
N PHE A 455 -3.36 -16.30 5.03
CA PHE A 455 -3.05 -16.76 3.68
C PHE A 455 -1.70 -16.23 3.19
N TYR A 456 -0.66 -16.48 3.97
CA TYR A 456 0.67 -15.95 3.70
C TYR A 456 1.72 -17.05 3.67
N ALA A 457 2.72 -16.83 2.83
CA ALA A 457 3.91 -17.66 2.81
C ALA A 457 4.67 -17.55 4.14
N PRO A 458 5.43 -18.58 4.55
CA PRO A 458 6.12 -18.60 5.84
C PRO A 458 6.95 -17.38 6.21
N GLU A 459 7.65 -16.81 5.23
CA GLU A 459 8.49 -15.62 5.39
C GLU A 459 7.72 -14.33 5.71
N HIS A 460 6.39 -14.31 5.59
CA HIS A 460 5.59 -13.18 6.08
C HIS A 460 5.50 -13.15 7.61
N ILE A 461 5.76 -14.28 8.28
CA ILE A 461 5.73 -14.31 9.75
C ILE A 461 7.00 -13.67 10.28
N ARG A 462 6.81 -12.63 11.09
CA ARG A 462 7.90 -12.07 11.88
C ARG A 462 8.30 -13.05 13.00
N THR A 463 9.46 -13.69 12.87
CA THR A 463 10.06 -14.44 13.98
C THR A 463 10.79 -13.47 14.92
N ARG A 464 10.69 -13.67 16.24
CA ARG A 464 11.28 -12.75 17.24
C ARG A 464 12.81 -12.81 17.35
N HIS A 465 13.44 -13.82 16.74
CA HIS A 465 14.81 -14.21 17.06
C HIS A 465 15.75 -14.31 15.84
N GLU A 466 15.24 -14.11 14.62
CA GLU A 466 16.02 -14.19 13.38
C GLU A 466 15.73 -12.98 12.48
N PRO A 467 16.67 -12.55 11.64
CA PRO A 467 16.37 -11.58 10.59
C PRO A 467 15.27 -12.16 9.68
N PRO A 468 14.28 -11.36 9.27
CA PRO A 468 13.19 -11.87 8.45
C PRO A 468 13.72 -12.32 7.08
N ASP A 469 13.18 -13.43 6.60
CA ASP A 469 13.40 -13.87 5.23
C ASP A 469 12.93 -12.79 4.24
N PRO A 470 13.68 -12.52 3.16
CA PRO A 470 13.28 -11.53 2.17
C PRO A 470 12.00 -11.93 1.43
N LEU A 471 10.99 -11.05 1.44
CA LEU A 471 9.85 -11.17 0.53
C LEU A 471 10.33 -10.92 -0.91
N ASN A 472 10.09 -11.88 -1.81
CA ASN A 472 10.57 -11.87 -3.20
C ASN A 472 9.76 -12.83 -4.11
N GLN A 473 10.26 -13.15 -5.32
CA GLN A 473 9.60 -14.09 -6.25
C GLN A 473 9.20 -15.44 -5.63
N LYS A 474 9.96 -15.95 -4.66
CA LYS A 474 9.69 -17.21 -3.97
C LYS A 474 8.43 -17.12 -3.12
N THR A 475 8.13 -15.93 -2.61
CA THR A 475 6.91 -15.60 -1.89
C THR A 475 5.70 -15.68 -2.80
N ASP A 476 5.77 -15.05 -3.97
CA ASP A 476 4.70 -15.11 -4.97
C ASP A 476 4.50 -16.55 -5.50
N ILE A 477 5.59 -17.32 -5.68
CA ILE A 477 5.52 -18.74 -6.05
C ILE A 477 4.76 -19.57 -5.02
N TRP A 478 4.96 -19.32 -3.73
CA TRP A 478 4.21 -20.01 -2.68
C TRP A 478 2.72 -19.68 -2.77
N GLN A 479 2.37 -18.40 -2.96
CA GLN A 479 0.97 -17.97 -3.07
C GLN A 479 0.29 -18.52 -4.35
N ILE A 480 1.02 -18.66 -5.46
CA ILE A 480 0.53 -19.36 -6.65
C ILE A 480 0.27 -20.84 -6.34
N GLY A 481 1.21 -21.52 -5.66
CA GLY A 481 1.02 -22.89 -5.20
C GLY A 481 -0.22 -23.04 -4.32
N ALA A 482 -0.47 -22.05 -3.46
CA ALA A 482 -1.64 -22.00 -2.59
C ALA A 482 -2.95 -21.90 -3.38
N VAL A 483 -3.00 -21.03 -4.39
CA VAL A 483 -4.12 -20.91 -5.33
C VAL A 483 -4.40 -22.24 -6.02
N ILE A 484 -3.37 -22.88 -6.60
CA ILE A 484 -3.58 -24.14 -7.32
C ILE A 484 -4.03 -25.25 -6.37
N LEU A 485 -3.46 -25.34 -5.15
CA LEU A 485 -3.90 -26.31 -4.16
C LEU A 485 -5.36 -26.10 -3.76
N GLU A 486 -5.80 -24.85 -3.55
CA GLU A 486 -7.20 -24.55 -3.26
C GLU A 486 -8.13 -25.00 -4.38
N LEU A 487 -7.74 -24.79 -5.64
CA LEU A 487 -8.45 -25.28 -6.81
C LEU A 487 -8.43 -26.82 -6.92
N MET A 488 -7.35 -27.48 -6.48
CA MET A 488 -7.30 -28.95 -6.45
C MET A 488 -8.24 -29.52 -5.40
N MET A 489 -8.38 -28.86 -4.24
CA MET A 489 -9.25 -29.32 -3.16
C MET A 489 -10.75 -29.09 -3.46
N ASN A 490 -11.08 -28.05 -4.23
CA ASN A 490 -12.39 -27.68 -4.78
C ASN A 490 -13.65 -28.11 -4.00
N GLY A 491 -13.83 -27.55 -2.79
CA GLY A 491 -15.14 -27.56 -2.11
C GLY A 491 -15.45 -28.76 -1.21
N GLN A 492 -14.42 -29.48 -0.74
CA GLN A 492 -14.57 -30.31 0.47
C GLN A 492 -14.73 -29.40 1.70
N GLU A 493 -15.49 -29.84 2.70
CA GLU A 493 -15.63 -29.12 3.98
C GLU A 493 -14.24 -28.88 4.59
N GLY A 494 -13.88 -27.62 4.87
CA GLY A 494 -12.54 -27.23 5.34
C GLY A 494 -11.53 -26.86 4.25
N ALA A 495 -11.84 -27.07 2.97
CA ALA A 495 -11.00 -26.69 1.82
C ALA A 495 -11.15 -25.23 1.37
N ASP A 496 -12.05 -24.46 1.99
CA ASP A 496 -12.43 -23.09 1.58
C ASP A 496 -11.36 -22.01 1.85
N TRP A 497 -10.18 -22.45 2.28
CA TRP A 497 -9.24 -21.62 3.00
C TRP A 497 -7.80 -21.80 2.51
N GLY A 498 -7.57 -22.55 1.42
CA GLY A 498 -6.23 -22.83 0.89
C GLY A 498 -5.26 -23.32 1.96
N PRO A 499 -3.94 -23.35 1.67
CA PRO A 499 -2.96 -23.48 2.72
C PRO A 499 -2.85 -22.16 3.52
N LYS A 500 -2.80 -22.28 4.84
CA LYS A 500 -2.62 -21.17 5.78
C LYS A 500 -1.47 -21.46 6.71
N ILE A 501 -0.77 -20.42 7.15
CA ILE A 501 0.26 -20.59 8.16
C ILE A 501 -0.26 -20.25 9.56
N SER A 502 0.09 -21.09 10.54
CA SER A 502 -0.23 -20.87 11.95
C SER A 502 0.83 -20.01 12.64
N ARG A 503 0.51 -19.50 13.84
CA ARG A 503 1.48 -18.78 14.69
C ARG A 503 2.73 -19.61 15.02
N ASN A 504 2.63 -20.94 14.95
CA ASN A 504 3.74 -21.85 15.23
C ASN A 504 4.55 -22.19 13.97
N GLY A 505 4.25 -21.57 12.83
CA GLY A 505 4.92 -21.84 11.55
C GLY A 505 4.41 -23.10 10.84
N GLU A 506 3.34 -23.72 11.32
CA GLU A 506 2.77 -24.89 10.65
C GLU A 506 1.90 -24.45 9.46
N ILE A 507 2.10 -25.08 8.31
CA ILE A 507 1.29 -24.83 7.12
C ILE A 507 0.08 -25.76 7.15
N PHE A 508 -1.10 -25.28 7.50
CA PHE A 508 -2.34 -26.06 7.41
C PHE A 508 -2.89 -26.04 5.98
N PRO A 509 -3.48 -27.13 5.46
CA PRO A 509 -3.64 -28.42 6.10
C PRO A 509 -2.43 -29.37 5.84
N LEU A 510 -1.28 -28.81 5.50
CA LEU A 510 -0.04 -29.52 5.17
C LEU A 510 0.89 -29.78 6.37
N CYS A 511 0.42 -29.57 7.61
CA CYS A 511 1.26 -29.55 8.81
C CYS A 511 1.98 -30.89 9.07
N ASN A 512 1.44 -31.99 8.53
CA ASN A 512 1.97 -33.34 8.65
C ASN A 512 2.70 -33.82 7.37
N PHE A 513 2.95 -32.95 6.39
CA PHE A 513 3.49 -33.31 5.08
C PHE A 513 4.94 -32.81 4.93
N ASP A 514 5.81 -33.66 4.39
CA ASP A 514 7.17 -33.23 4.00
C ASP A 514 7.08 -32.37 2.73
N THR A 515 7.18 -31.05 2.92
CA THR A 515 7.25 -30.08 1.81
C THR A 515 8.68 -29.92 1.28
N GLY A 516 9.67 -30.51 1.95
CA GLY A 516 11.12 -30.27 1.84
C GLY A 516 11.88 -31.11 0.81
N ARG A 517 11.50 -32.38 0.58
CA ARG A 517 12.32 -33.35 -0.19
C ARG A 517 11.50 -34.17 -1.19
N LEU A 518 11.19 -33.60 -2.36
CA LEU A 518 10.30 -34.24 -3.37
C LEU A 518 10.95 -34.54 -4.71
N GLU A 519 12.28 -34.69 -4.75
CA GLU A 519 13.00 -35.05 -5.97
C GLU A 519 12.81 -36.53 -6.30
N GLU A 520 13.00 -37.41 -5.32
CA GLU A 520 12.82 -38.85 -5.47
C GLU A 520 12.24 -39.42 -4.17
N GLY A 521 10.91 -39.54 -4.12
CA GLY A 521 10.20 -40.02 -2.94
C GLY A 521 8.78 -40.50 -3.26
N PRO A 522 8.14 -41.23 -2.32
CA PRO A 522 6.75 -41.67 -2.46
C PRO A 522 5.81 -40.47 -2.65
N ASN A 523 4.59 -40.73 -3.14
CA ASN A 523 3.56 -39.70 -3.34
C ASN A 523 3.49 -38.78 -2.10
N PRO A 524 3.73 -37.45 -2.25
CA PRO A 524 3.75 -36.54 -1.11
C PRO A 524 2.42 -36.47 -0.39
N TRP A 525 1.34 -36.93 -1.02
CA TRP A 525 -0.01 -36.92 -0.47
C TRP A 525 -0.39 -38.34 -0.03
N PRO A 526 -0.50 -38.64 1.27
CA PRO A 526 -1.00 -39.92 1.73
C PRO A 526 -2.39 -40.16 1.12
N PRO A 527 -2.67 -41.37 0.58
CA PRO A 527 -3.97 -41.71 0.04
C PRO A 527 -5.10 -41.39 1.02
N GLY A 528 -6.16 -40.72 0.55
CA GLY A 528 -7.34 -40.43 1.36
C GLY A 528 -7.34 -39.10 2.13
N THR A 529 -6.22 -38.37 2.20
CA THR A 529 -6.18 -37.10 2.97
C THR A 529 -7.01 -35.98 2.34
N PHE A 530 -6.99 -35.89 1.01
CA PHE A 530 -7.89 -35.05 0.22
C PHE A 530 -8.36 -35.86 -0.99
N PRO A 531 -9.58 -36.41 -0.98
CA PRO A 531 -10.07 -37.26 -2.07
C PRO A 531 -9.96 -36.59 -3.45
N THR A 532 -10.25 -35.28 -3.52
CA THR A 532 -10.19 -34.47 -4.75
C THR A 532 -8.77 -34.31 -5.30
N VAL A 533 -7.77 -34.12 -4.43
CA VAL A 533 -6.36 -33.99 -4.83
C VAL A 533 -5.84 -35.26 -5.50
N GLY A 534 -6.33 -36.44 -5.09
CA GLY A 534 -5.93 -37.73 -5.64
C GLY A 534 -6.23 -37.91 -7.13
N HIS A 535 -7.14 -37.10 -7.70
CA HIS A 535 -7.52 -37.19 -9.12
C HIS A 535 -6.52 -36.53 -10.08
N TYR A 536 -5.64 -35.69 -9.58
CA TYR A 536 -4.65 -34.99 -10.40
C TYR A 536 -3.37 -35.80 -10.57
N SER A 537 -2.67 -35.57 -11.68
CA SER A 537 -1.41 -36.23 -11.98
C SER A 537 -0.40 -36.10 -10.83
N LEU A 538 0.45 -37.12 -10.69
CA LEU A 538 1.54 -37.09 -9.72
C LEU A 538 2.50 -35.92 -9.99
N GLN A 539 2.65 -35.53 -11.26
CA GLN A 539 3.48 -34.40 -11.67
C GLN A 539 2.95 -33.07 -11.10
N LEU A 540 1.67 -32.75 -11.32
CA LEU A 540 1.06 -31.53 -10.76
C LEU A 540 1.18 -31.53 -9.23
N ARG A 541 0.80 -32.63 -8.58
CA ARG A 541 0.89 -32.79 -7.12
C ARG A 541 2.28 -32.54 -6.55
N ARG A 542 3.34 -33.02 -7.22
CA ARG A 542 4.73 -32.81 -6.80
C ARG A 542 5.16 -31.36 -6.98
N ILE A 543 4.82 -30.74 -8.10
CA ILE A 543 5.18 -29.35 -8.38
C ILE A 543 4.53 -28.39 -7.38
N ILE A 544 3.23 -28.58 -7.10
CA ILE A 544 2.52 -27.73 -6.14
C ILE A 544 3.10 -27.85 -4.73
N MET A 545 3.47 -29.06 -4.30
CA MET A 545 4.15 -29.23 -3.02
C MET A 545 5.53 -28.56 -2.96
N ARG A 546 6.29 -28.56 -4.06
CA ARG A 546 7.55 -27.80 -4.14
C ARG A 546 7.33 -26.29 -4.05
N CYS A 547 6.25 -25.77 -4.64
CA CYS A 547 5.89 -24.36 -4.50
C CYS A 547 5.57 -24.00 -3.05
N LEU A 548 4.94 -24.93 -2.31
CA LEU A 548 4.52 -24.77 -0.92
C LEU A 548 5.61 -25.11 0.11
N ASN A 549 6.86 -25.26 -0.32
CA ASN A 549 7.99 -25.52 0.59
C ASN A 549 8.11 -24.43 1.65
N TYR A 550 8.36 -24.83 2.89
CA TYR A 550 8.55 -23.91 4.01
C TYR A 550 9.66 -22.90 3.71
N SER A 551 10.85 -23.39 3.33
CA SER A 551 11.99 -22.55 3.01
C SER A 551 11.86 -21.96 1.59
N PRO A 552 11.93 -20.62 1.43
CA PRO A 552 11.86 -19.97 0.12
C PRO A 552 12.90 -20.48 -0.88
N ASP A 553 14.11 -20.81 -0.43
CA ASP A 553 15.22 -21.25 -1.29
C ASP A 553 14.96 -22.59 -1.96
N ASN A 554 14.21 -23.46 -1.28
CA ASN A 554 13.86 -24.79 -1.79
C ASN A 554 12.64 -24.77 -2.72
N ARG A 555 11.98 -23.62 -2.88
CA ARG A 555 10.90 -23.46 -3.87
C ARG A 555 11.51 -23.39 -5.28
N PRO A 556 10.78 -23.82 -6.33
CA PRO A 556 11.28 -23.73 -7.69
C PRO A 556 11.49 -22.28 -8.15
N THR A 557 12.10 -22.09 -9.32
CA THR A 557 12.22 -20.78 -9.96
C THR A 557 11.08 -20.57 -10.97
N LEU A 558 10.77 -19.31 -11.31
CA LEU A 558 9.81 -18.99 -12.37
C LEU A 558 10.18 -19.67 -13.71
N VAL A 559 11.49 -19.72 -14.01
CA VAL A 559 12.04 -20.36 -15.22
C VAL A 559 11.72 -21.85 -15.25
N TRP A 560 12.00 -22.55 -14.14
CA TRP A 560 11.75 -23.97 -14.02
C TRP A 560 10.26 -24.28 -14.09
N LEU A 561 9.42 -23.49 -13.42
CA LEU A 561 7.96 -23.67 -13.46
C LEU A 561 7.42 -23.50 -14.88
N LYS A 562 7.83 -22.44 -15.60
CA LYS A 562 7.42 -22.23 -16.99
C LYS A 562 7.81 -23.41 -17.89
N SER A 563 9.02 -23.97 -17.72
CA SER A 563 9.44 -25.13 -18.53
C SER A 563 8.60 -26.38 -18.25
N GLN A 564 8.28 -26.66 -16.98
CA GLN A 564 7.43 -27.78 -16.61
C GLN A 564 6.00 -27.62 -17.13
N ILE A 565 5.43 -26.41 -17.01
CA ILE A 565 4.08 -26.09 -17.47
C ILE A 565 3.99 -26.24 -19.00
N ASN A 566 4.94 -25.65 -19.73
CA ASN A 566 4.96 -25.73 -21.19
C ASN A 566 5.13 -27.18 -21.68
N ALA A 567 6.05 -27.94 -21.08
CA ALA A 567 6.23 -29.35 -21.42
C ALA A 567 4.94 -30.15 -21.20
N TRP A 568 4.23 -29.93 -20.10
CA TRP A 568 2.97 -30.61 -19.82
C TRP A 568 1.87 -30.20 -20.81
N ILE A 569 1.69 -28.90 -21.09
CA ILE A 569 0.67 -28.39 -22.02
C ILE A 569 0.93 -28.89 -23.44
N THR A 570 2.18 -28.93 -23.90
CA THR A 570 2.55 -29.46 -25.22
C THR A 570 2.26 -30.96 -25.33
N ALA A 571 2.55 -31.73 -24.28
CA ALA A 571 2.27 -33.17 -24.24
C ALA A 571 0.77 -33.48 -24.10
N ASN A 572 -0.01 -32.58 -23.51
CA ASN A 572 -1.43 -32.74 -23.23
C ASN A 572 -2.23 -31.60 -23.86
N PRO A 573 -2.29 -31.50 -25.20
CA PRO A 573 -3.06 -30.44 -25.86
C PRO A 573 -4.53 -30.50 -25.43
N PRO A 574 -5.28 -29.38 -25.50
CA PRO A 574 -6.67 -29.33 -25.09
C PRO A 574 -7.53 -30.18 -26.03
N ALA A 575 -7.56 -31.49 -25.85
CA ALA A 575 -8.42 -32.40 -26.58
C ALA A 575 -9.86 -32.01 -26.25
N LYS A 576 -10.60 -31.47 -27.24
CA LYS A 576 -12.00 -31.00 -27.19
C LYS A 576 -12.58 -31.05 -25.77
N LEU A 577 -12.22 -30.07 -24.94
CA LEU A 577 -12.93 -29.83 -23.67
C LEU A 577 -14.41 -29.76 -24.06
N LYS A 578 -15.18 -30.82 -23.76
CA LYS A 578 -16.53 -31.03 -24.34
C LYS A 578 -17.50 -29.90 -23.96
N THR A 579 -17.15 -29.11 -22.97
CA THR A 579 -17.83 -27.87 -22.59
C THR A 579 -16.79 -26.95 -21.99
N PRO A 580 -16.48 -25.84 -22.66
CA PRO A 580 -15.52 -24.91 -22.12
C PRO A 580 -16.17 -23.92 -21.16
N VAL A 581 -15.30 -23.15 -20.55
CA VAL A 581 -15.44 -22.76 -19.17
C VAL A 581 -15.63 -21.29 -19.10
N SER A 582 -16.87 -20.84 -19.17
CA SER A 582 -17.16 -19.45 -18.87
C SER A 582 -17.89 -19.37 -17.54
N SER A 583 -17.30 -18.71 -16.54
CA SER A 583 -18.14 -17.92 -15.63
C SER A 583 -19.08 -17.10 -16.53
N GLY A 584 -20.38 -17.15 -16.27
CA GLY A 584 -21.34 -16.58 -17.21
C GLY A 584 -20.98 -15.13 -17.52
N ARG A 585 -20.68 -14.83 -18.79
CA ARG A 585 -20.35 -13.46 -19.23
C ARG A 585 -21.39 -12.50 -18.70
N ASP A 586 -20.96 -11.44 -18.00
CA ASP A 586 -21.86 -10.40 -17.51
C ASP A 586 -22.84 -10.00 -18.62
N ARG A 587 -24.14 -10.18 -18.37
CA ARG A 587 -25.19 -9.89 -19.35
C ARG A 587 -25.70 -8.47 -19.22
N GLU A 588 -25.46 -7.85 -18.08
CA GLU A 588 -26.08 -6.60 -17.68
C GLU A 588 -25.29 -5.39 -18.19
N PHE A 589 -23.96 -5.42 -18.10
CA PHE A 589 -23.10 -4.30 -18.49
C PHE A 589 -22.22 -4.61 -19.71
N ARG A 590 -22.82 -5.20 -20.75
CA ARG A 590 -22.11 -5.49 -22.02
C ARG A 590 -21.92 -4.25 -22.86
N MET A 591 -20.81 -4.20 -23.58
CA MET A 591 -20.58 -3.19 -24.62
C MET A 591 -21.71 -3.26 -25.67
N ASN A 592 -22.10 -2.10 -26.18
CA ASN A 592 -23.14 -1.94 -27.20
C ASN A 592 -24.51 -2.48 -26.78
N GLN A 593 -24.79 -2.53 -25.47
CA GLN A 593 -26.11 -2.84 -24.93
C GLN A 593 -26.67 -1.65 -24.13
N PRO A 594 -28.01 -1.52 -24.01
CA PRO A 594 -28.61 -0.46 -23.23
C PRO A 594 -28.19 -0.52 -21.76
N MET A 595 -27.97 0.65 -21.16
CA MET A 595 -27.68 0.72 -19.73
C MET A 595 -28.90 0.25 -18.90
N PRO A 596 -28.75 -0.70 -17.96
CA PRO A 596 -29.85 -1.20 -17.13
C PRO A 596 -30.49 -0.11 -16.27
N SER A 597 -31.78 -0.23 -15.95
CA SER A 597 -32.47 0.75 -15.09
C SER A 597 -31.88 0.80 -13.67
N ARG A 598 -31.90 1.99 -13.04
CA ARG A 598 -31.30 2.20 -11.71
C ARG A 598 -31.87 1.29 -10.60
N GLN A 599 -33.10 0.80 -10.75
CA GLN A 599 -33.75 -0.09 -9.78
C GLN A 599 -33.10 -1.49 -9.70
N HIS A 600 -32.25 -1.87 -10.66
CA HIS A 600 -31.55 -3.16 -10.66
C HIS A 600 -30.10 -3.08 -10.19
N ARG A 601 -29.54 -1.87 -10.01
CA ARG A 601 -28.11 -1.62 -9.75
C ARG A 601 -27.66 -1.75 -8.28
N GLY A 602 -28.49 -2.34 -7.42
CA GLY A 602 -28.28 -2.39 -5.96
C GLY A 602 -28.37 -3.78 -5.32
N ARG A 603 -28.43 -4.86 -6.12
CA ARG A 603 -28.42 -6.23 -5.61
C ARG A 603 -27.01 -6.81 -5.55
#